data_AF-A0A819D3K5-F1
#
_entry.id   AF-A0A819D3K5-F1
#
_cell.length_a   1.000
_cell.length_b   1.000
_cell.length_c   1.000
_cell.angle_alpha   90.00
_cell.angle_beta   90.00
_cell.angle_gamma   90.00
#
_symmetry.space_group_name_H-M   'P 1'
#
loop_
_entity.id
_entity.type
_entity.pdbx_description
1 polymer ?
#
loop_
_entity_poly.entity_id
_entity_poly.type
_entity_poly.pdbx_seq_one_letter_code
_entity_poly.pdbx_strand_id
1 'polypeptide(L)'
;MVGAEVSLLIDELIANHGADRQLIHLIGHSLGAHAAGYAGSRIIPRVSRITGLDPAGPYFEWTDPRVRLDPSDAQFVDVIHTDGQAHVQLGLGLLQPLGHVDFYPNGGLEQPQCPKMTGKIWNTIINAFDNEGNTRPLHFKYYSH
;
A
#
# COMPACT_ATOMS: atom_id res chain seq x y z
N MET A 1 10.70 0.40 12.10
CA MET A 1 10.30 0.66 13.51
C MET A 1 8.87 0.17 13.77
N VAL A 2 7.86 0.60 13.00
CA VAL A 2 6.45 0.19 13.22
C VAL A 2 6.22 -1.31 13.28
N GLY A 3 6.73 -2.11 12.33
CA GLY A 3 6.51 -3.56 12.36
C GLY A 3 7.14 -4.27 13.56
N ALA A 4 8.21 -3.71 14.16
CA ALA A 4 8.79 -4.27 15.38
C ALA A 4 7.86 -4.04 16.59
N GLU A 5 7.26 -2.86 16.71
CA GLU A 5 6.27 -2.54 17.76
C GLU A 5 5.03 -3.43 17.63
N VAL A 6 4.55 -3.65 16.40
CA VAL A 6 3.42 -4.56 16.15
C VAL A 6 3.75 -6.00 16.57
N SER A 7 4.96 -6.48 16.26
CA SER A 7 5.43 -7.80 16.72
C SER A 7 5.46 -7.88 18.25
N LEU A 8 5.98 -6.85 18.93
CA LEU A 8 6.05 -6.81 20.40
C LEU A 8 4.66 -6.88 21.04
N LEU A 9 3.70 -6.13 20.49
CA LEU A 9 2.32 -6.17 20.95
C LEU A 9 1.70 -7.57 20.75
N ILE A 10 1.93 -8.19 19.60
CA ILE A 10 1.40 -9.53 19.31
C ILE A 10 2.01 -10.57 20.26
N ASP A 11 3.32 -10.50 20.49
CA ASP A 11 4.01 -11.41 21.42
C ASP A 11 3.46 -11.23 22.85
N GLU A 12 3.17 -10.00 23.28
CA GLU A 12 2.52 -9.71 24.57
C GLU A 12 1.12 -10.33 24.66
N LEU A 13 0.30 -10.18 23.61
CA LEU A 13 -1.04 -10.78 23.55
C LEU A 13 -1.00 -12.31 23.62
N ILE A 14 -0.03 -12.92 22.94
CA ILE A 14 0.16 -14.38 22.96
C ILE A 14 0.65 -14.83 24.34
N ALA A 15 1.67 -14.18 24.88
CA ALA A 15 2.34 -14.61 26.11
C ALA A 15 1.48 -14.38 27.36
N ASN A 16 0.80 -13.24 27.45
CA ASN A 16 0.18 -12.78 28.70
C ASN A 16 -1.36 -12.70 28.63
N HIS A 17 -1.94 -12.76 27.44
CA HIS A 17 -3.41 -12.68 27.26
C HIS A 17 -4.02 -13.91 26.60
N GLY A 18 -3.22 -14.95 26.33
CA GLY A 18 -3.70 -16.21 25.77
C GLY A 18 -4.21 -16.10 24.34
N ALA A 19 -3.79 -15.09 23.59
CA ALA A 19 -4.16 -14.96 22.19
C ALA A 19 -3.56 -16.11 21.36
N ASP A 20 -4.39 -16.76 20.55
CA ASP A 20 -3.92 -17.75 19.59
C ASP A 20 -3.39 -17.05 18.34
N ARG A 21 -2.09 -17.25 18.04
CA ARG A 21 -1.46 -16.72 16.83
C ARG A 21 -2.13 -17.19 15.54
N GLN A 22 -2.80 -18.35 15.54
CA GLN A 22 -3.53 -18.88 14.39
C GLN A 22 -4.80 -18.09 14.09
N LEU A 23 -5.23 -17.22 15.00
CA LEU A 23 -6.36 -16.32 14.83
C LEU A 23 -5.93 -14.87 14.53
N ILE A 24 -4.63 -14.61 14.40
CA ILE A 24 -4.10 -13.28 14.09
C ILE A 24 -4.02 -13.08 12.57
N HIS A 25 -4.64 -11.99 12.12
CA HIS A 25 -4.63 -11.53 10.74
C HIS A 25 -4.18 -10.06 10.68
N LEU A 26 -3.05 -9.80 10.03
CA LEU A 26 -2.56 -8.45 9.81
C LEU A 26 -3.03 -7.93 8.46
N ILE A 27 -3.55 -6.71 8.41
CA ILE A 27 -3.96 -6.04 7.18
C ILE A 27 -3.17 -4.75 7.08
N GLY A 28 -2.40 -4.60 6.00
CA GLY A 28 -1.54 -3.45 5.78
C GLY A 28 -1.80 -2.83 4.42
N HIS A 29 -1.97 -1.50 4.38
CA HIS A 29 -2.14 -0.74 3.14
C HIS A 29 -0.88 0.04 2.79
N SER A 30 -0.47 0.06 1.51
CA SER A 30 0.70 0.79 1.04
C SER A 30 1.96 0.42 1.85
N LEU A 31 2.61 1.39 2.51
CA LEU A 31 3.74 1.14 3.42
C LEU A 31 3.38 0.17 4.57
N GLY A 32 2.12 0.19 5.00
CA GLY A 32 1.60 -0.70 6.03
C GLY A 32 1.67 -2.17 5.65
N ALA A 33 1.60 -2.52 4.37
CA ALA A 33 1.75 -3.89 3.90
C ALA A 33 3.15 -4.44 4.24
N HIS A 34 4.19 -3.64 3.99
CA HIS A 34 5.57 -3.99 4.35
C HIS A 34 5.79 -3.97 5.85
N ALA A 35 5.14 -3.05 6.59
CA ALA A 35 5.18 -3.05 8.04
C ALA A 35 4.54 -4.33 8.63
N ALA A 36 3.45 -4.83 8.04
CA ALA A 36 2.81 -6.09 8.42
C ALA A 36 3.72 -7.29 8.11
N GLY A 37 4.36 -7.34 6.94
CA GLY A 37 5.38 -8.35 6.62
C GLY A 37 6.55 -8.35 7.62
N TYR A 38 7.06 -7.15 7.93
CA TYR A 38 8.12 -6.97 8.91
C TYR A 38 7.72 -7.41 10.33
N ALA A 39 6.45 -7.26 10.71
CA ALA A 39 5.93 -7.78 11.97
C ALA A 39 5.82 -9.31 11.95
N GLY A 40 5.19 -9.88 10.90
CA GLY A 40 5.00 -11.32 10.76
C GLY A 40 6.31 -12.11 10.71
N SER A 41 7.32 -11.58 10.01
CA SER A 41 8.66 -12.18 9.90
C SER A 41 9.43 -12.29 11.23
N ARG A 42 9.01 -11.55 12.26
CA ARG A 42 9.62 -11.59 13.61
C ARG A 42 8.97 -12.61 14.54
N ILE A 43 7.71 -12.97 14.29
CA ILE A 43 6.95 -13.87 15.15
C ILE A 43 7.19 -15.33 14.71
N ILE A 44 7.65 -16.16 15.64
CA ILE A 44 7.94 -17.58 15.41
C ILE A 44 7.20 -18.44 16.44
N PRO A 45 6.43 -19.46 16.02
CA PRO A 45 5.86 -19.68 14.69
C PRO A 45 5.07 -18.50 14.12
N ARG A 46 4.98 -18.42 12.78
CA ARG A 46 4.31 -17.35 12.03
C ARG A 46 2.82 -17.19 12.38
N VAL A 47 2.33 -15.96 12.27
CA VAL A 47 0.88 -15.64 12.34
C VAL A 47 0.14 -16.29 11.17
N SER A 48 -1.19 -16.42 11.31
CA SER A 48 -2.02 -17.09 10.32
C SER A 48 -2.01 -16.38 8.97
N ARG A 49 -2.33 -15.08 8.94
CA ARG A 49 -2.54 -14.38 7.66
C ARG A 49 -2.00 -12.96 7.66
N ILE A 50 -1.48 -12.55 6.50
CA ILE A 50 -1.26 -11.15 6.15
C ILE A 50 -2.02 -10.83 4.87
N THR A 51 -2.77 -9.73 4.86
CA THR A 51 -3.32 -9.15 3.62
C THR A 51 -2.61 -7.84 3.30
N GLY A 52 -1.95 -7.80 2.13
CA GLY A 52 -1.34 -6.60 1.59
C GLY A 52 -2.31 -5.86 0.67
N LEU A 53 -2.72 -4.66 1.04
CA LEU A 53 -3.58 -3.80 0.23
C LEU A 53 -2.71 -2.77 -0.50
N ASP A 54 -2.54 -2.98 -1.80
CA ASP A 54 -1.75 -2.15 -2.71
C ASP A 54 -0.37 -1.77 -2.15
N PRO A 55 0.54 -2.75 -1.93
CA PRO A 55 1.81 -2.52 -1.28
C PRO A 55 2.66 -1.47 -2.01
N ALA A 56 3.33 -0.61 -1.25
CA ALA A 56 4.07 0.54 -1.81
C ALA A 56 5.23 0.09 -2.72
N GLY A 57 5.29 0.64 -3.93
CA GLY A 57 6.38 0.41 -4.89
C GLY A 57 7.70 1.08 -4.55
N PRO A 58 7.73 2.41 -4.35
CA PRO A 58 8.98 3.12 -4.16
C PRO A 58 9.75 2.56 -2.97
N TYR A 59 11.03 2.26 -3.18
CA TYR A 59 11.96 1.67 -2.20
C TYR A 59 11.75 0.20 -1.82
N PHE A 60 10.72 -0.48 -2.35
CA PHE A 60 10.46 -1.90 -2.06
C PHE A 60 10.52 -2.79 -3.30
N GLU A 61 10.29 -2.22 -4.48
CA GLU A 61 10.36 -2.97 -5.75
C GLU A 61 11.73 -3.64 -5.95
N TRP A 62 11.73 -4.93 -6.27
CA TRP A 62 12.94 -5.73 -6.51
C TRP A 62 13.94 -5.76 -5.35
N THR A 63 13.51 -5.39 -4.14
CA THR A 63 14.32 -5.52 -2.94
C THR A 63 14.34 -6.94 -2.41
N ASP A 64 15.32 -7.21 -1.56
CA ASP A 64 15.44 -8.45 -0.80
C ASP A 64 14.14 -8.70 -0.01
N PRO A 65 13.62 -9.95 0.03
CA PRO A 65 12.43 -10.32 0.80
C PRO A 65 12.40 -9.79 2.23
N ARG A 66 13.56 -9.62 2.88
CA ARG A 66 13.66 -9.09 4.25
C ARG A 66 13.23 -7.63 4.40
N VAL A 67 13.14 -6.89 3.30
CA VAL A 67 12.85 -5.44 3.28
C VAL A 67 11.39 -5.16 2.92
N ARG A 68 10.71 -6.10 2.25
CA ARG A 68 9.36 -5.94 1.71
C ARG A 68 8.41 -7.00 2.29
N LEU A 69 7.17 -7.01 1.81
CA LEU A 69 6.23 -8.08 2.11
C LEU A 69 6.63 -9.30 1.28
N ASP A 70 6.58 -10.48 1.87
CA ASP A 70 6.95 -11.74 1.25
C ASP A 70 6.05 -12.90 1.73
N PRO A 71 5.84 -13.97 0.93
CA PRO A 71 5.02 -15.10 1.35
C PRO A 71 5.53 -15.76 2.64
N SER A 72 6.83 -15.68 2.95
CA SER A 72 7.41 -16.26 4.16
C SER A 72 7.07 -15.53 5.47
N ASP A 73 6.39 -14.38 5.40
CA ASP A 73 6.07 -13.53 6.55
C ASP A 73 4.84 -14.00 7.35
N ALA A 74 4.02 -14.90 6.79
CA ALA A 74 2.88 -15.52 7.47
C ALA A 74 2.61 -16.93 6.93
N GLN A 75 1.69 -17.68 7.55
CA GLN A 75 1.26 -18.97 6.99
C GLN A 75 0.50 -18.81 5.67
N PHE A 76 -0.18 -17.69 5.49
CA PHE A 76 -0.82 -17.30 4.24
C PHE A 76 -0.69 -15.79 4.03
N VAL A 77 -0.40 -15.39 2.80
CA VAL A 77 -0.24 -13.99 2.41
C VAL A 77 -1.03 -13.78 1.13
N ASP A 78 -2.02 -12.90 1.18
CA ASP A 78 -2.77 -12.49 0.00
C ASP A 78 -2.61 -11.00 -0.26
N VAL A 79 -2.47 -10.63 -1.53
CA VAL A 79 -2.13 -9.26 -1.91
C VAL A 79 -3.10 -8.78 -2.97
N ILE A 80 -3.53 -7.53 -2.85
CA ILE A 80 -4.42 -6.89 -3.83
C ILE A 80 -3.67 -5.71 -4.42
N HIS A 81 -3.37 -5.77 -5.72
CA HIS A 81 -2.66 -4.73 -6.45
C HIS A 81 -3.66 -3.86 -7.20
N THR A 82 -3.67 -2.55 -6.95
CA THR A 82 -4.66 -1.65 -7.55
C THR A 82 -4.06 -0.45 -8.29
N ASP A 83 -2.81 -0.06 -7.97
CA ASP A 83 -2.15 1.12 -8.53
C ASP A 83 -0.68 0.86 -8.93
N GLY A 84 -0.41 -0.29 -9.55
CA GLY A 84 0.92 -0.74 -9.96
C GLY A 84 1.46 -0.09 -11.25
N GLN A 85 0.90 1.03 -11.70
CA GLN A 85 1.43 1.74 -12.87
C GLN A 85 2.89 2.15 -12.64
N ALA A 86 3.69 2.21 -13.72
CA ALA A 86 5.08 2.66 -13.60
C ALA A 86 5.13 4.03 -12.90
N HIS A 87 6.15 4.29 -12.06
CA HIS A 87 6.27 5.57 -11.34
C HIS A 87 6.24 6.80 -12.27
N VAL A 88 6.67 6.65 -13.53
CA VAL A 88 6.58 7.68 -14.58
C VAL A 88 5.13 8.06 -14.92
N GLN A 89 4.19 7.15 -14.70
CA GLN A 89 2.74 7.32 -14.80
C GLN A 89 2.07 7.54 -13.43
N LEU A 90 2.88 7.77 -12.38
CA LEU A 90 2.48 8.09 -11.01
C LEU A 90 1.77 6.95 -10.24
N GLY A 91 1.91 5.69 -10.66
CA GLY A 91 1.50 4.57 -9.82
C GLY A 91 2.39 4.45 -8.59
N LEU A 92 1.78 4.20 -7.43
CA LEU A 92 2.47 4.08 -6.14
C LEU A 92 2.52 2.63 -5.63
N GLY A 93 1.78 1.72 -6.24
CA GLY A 93 1.73 0.30 -5.91
C GLY A 93 2.80 -0.54 -6.62
N LEU A 94 2.91 -1.81 -6.24
CA LEU A 94 3.73 -2.82 -6.91
C LEU A 94 2.91 -3.67 -7.87
N LEU A 95 3.51 -4.15 -8.96
CA LEU A 95 2.96 -5.28 -9.74
C LEU A 95 3.68 -6.60 -9.47
N GLN A 96 4.90 -6.53 -8.91
CA GLN A 96 5.64 -7.71 -8.47
C GLN A 96 4.77 -8.53 -7.51
N PRO A 97 4.64 -9.86 -7.72
CA PRO A 97 3.91 -10.71 -6.78
C PRO A 97 4.66 -10.78 -5.44
N LEU A 98 3.93 -10.61 -4.34
CA LEU A 98 4.44 -10.60 -2.97
C LEU A 98 3.73 -11.61 -2.07
N GLY A 99 2.64 -12.22 -2.55
CA GLY A 99 1.81 -13.15 -1.78
C GLY A 99 1.97 -14.61 -2.19
N HIS A 100 1.28 -15.47 -1.44
CA HIS A 100 0.90 -16.80 -1.92
C HIS A 100 -0.16 -16.69 -3.01
N VAL A 101 -1.01 -15.66 -2.93
CA VAL A 101 -2.01 -15.30 -3.93
C VAL A 101 -1.99 -13.78 -4.13
N ASP A 102 -1.88 -13.35 -5.38
CA ASP A 102 -1.88 -11.94 -5.77
C ASP A 102 -3.08 -11.67 -6.70
N PHE A 103 -3.92 -10.71 -6.30
CA PHE A 103 -5.10 -10.29 -7.03
C PHE A 103 -4.80 -8.97 -7.74
N TYR A 104 -5.17 -8.90 -9.03
CA TYR A 104 -4.96 -7.72 -9.87
C TYR A 104 -6.30 -7.22 -10.44
N PRO A 105 -7.19 -6.61 -9.61
CA PRO A 105 -8.41 -5.99 -10.10
C PRO A 105 -8.11 -5.03 -11.26
N ASN A 106 -8.81 -5.20 -12.38
CA ASN A 106 -8.62 -4.39 -13.58
C ASN A 106 -7.16 -4.37 -14.08
N GLY A 107 -6.43 -5.49 -13.91
CA GLY A 107 -5.02 -5.62 -14.28
C GLY A 107 -4.04 -5.02 -13.26
N GLY A 108 -4.53 -4.47 -12.15
CA GLY A 108 -3.72 -3.86 -11.09
C GLY A 108 -3.10 -2.52 -11.45
N LEU A 109 -3.65 -1.84 -12.48
CA LEU A 109 -3.11 -0.60 -13.04
C LEU A 109 -4.00 0.61 -12.74
N GLU A 110 -5.11 0.74 -13.47
CA GLU A 110 -6.07 1.82 -13.30
C GLU A 110 -7.41 1.23 -12.86
N GLN A 111 -7.92 1.72 -11.73
CA GLN A 111 -9.24 1.31 -11.26
C GLN A 111 -10.33 2.17 -11.91
N PRO A 112 -11.48 1.57 -12.27
CA PRO A 112 -12.62 2.32 -12.78
C PRO A 112 -12.98 3.51 -11.88
N GLN A 113 -13.37 4.63 -12.49
CA GLN A 113 -13.74 5.88 -11.81
C GLN A 113 -12.62 6.59 -11.02
N CYS A 114 -11.38 6.08 -11.00
CA CYS A 114 -10.25 6.86 -10.49
C CYS A 114 -9.86 7.99 -11.47
N PRO A 115 -9.64 9.23 -10.99
CA PRO A 115 -9.20 10.32 -11.86
C PRO A 115 -7.80 10.05 -12.42
N LYS A 116 -7.64 10.05 -13.74
CA LYS A 116 -6.31 10.02 -14.37
C LYS A 116 -5.55 11.28 -13.96
N MET A 117 -4.39 11.14 -13.31
CA MET A 117 -3.56 12.30 -12.92
C MET A 117 -3.09 13.12 -14.13
N THR A 118 -2.99 12.51 -15.32
CA THR A 118 -2.77 13.23 -16.58
C THR A 118 -3.84 14.29 -16.85
N GLY A 119 -5.11 14.00 -16.57
CA GLY A 119 -6.20 14.96 -16.69
C GLY A 119 -6.12 16.12 -15.69
N LYS A 120 -5.68 15.86 -14.44
CA LYS A 120 -5.50 16.91 -13.43
C LYS A 120 -4.32 17.83 -13.74
N ILE A 121 -3.18 17.29 -14.19
CA ILE A 121 -2.01 18.10 -14.55
C ILE A 121 -2.30 18.92 -15.80
N TRP A 122 -2.88 18.33 -16.85
CA TRP A 122 -3.26 19.10 -18.04
C TRP A 122 -4.32 20.16 -17.71
N ASN A 123 -5.35 19.84 -16.93
CA ASN A 123 -6.33 20.85 -16.51
C ASN A 123 -5.67 21.94 -15.65
N THR A 124 -4.72 21.61 -14.78
CA THR A 124 -3.99 22.60 -13.97
C THR A 124 -3.11 23.49 -14.85
N ILE A 125 -2.46 22.91 -15.87
CA ILE A 125 -1.61 23.62 -16.82
C ILE A 125 -2.46 24.51 -17.74
N ILE A 126 -3.58 24.01 -18.29
CA ILE A 126 -4.54 24.80 -19.08
C ILE A 126 -5.10 25.93 -18.22
N ASN A 127 -5.55 25.64 -17.00
CA ASN A 127 -6.05 26.66 -16.10
C ASN A 127 -4.95 27.67 -15.72
N ALA A 128 -3.68 27.26 -15.65
CA ALA A 128 -2.57 28.19 -15.42
C ALA A 128 -2.33 29.11 -16.63
N PHE A 129 -2.42 28.58 -17.86
CA PHE A 129 -2.29 29.38 -19.10
C PHE A 129 -3.51 30.27 -19.38
N ASP A 130 -4.73 29.81 -19.10
CA ASP A 130 -5.95 30.62 -19.18
C ASP A 130 -5.93 31.78 -18.15
N ASN A 131 -5.22 31.60 -17.03
CA ASN A 131 -5.03 32.64 -16.02
C ASN A 131 -3.93 33.67 -16.35
N GLU A 132 -3.10 33.44 -17.38
CA GLU A 132 -2.15 34.47 -17.86
C GLU A 132 -2.82 35.52 -18.75
N GLY A 133 -4.05 35.27 -19.21
CA GLY A 133 -4.83 36.20 -20.03
C GLY A 133 -5.70 37.21 -19.26
N ASN A 134 -5.83 37.09 -17.94
CA ASN A 134 -6.72 38.00 -17.19
C ASN A 134 -6.19 38.34 -15.78
N THR A 135 -5.88 39.61 -15.57
CA THR A 135 -5.30 40.13 -14.33
C THR A 135 -6.28 40.12 -13.15
N ARG A 136 -5.96 39.30 -12.12
CA ARG A 136 -6.31 39.36 -10.66
C ARG A 136 -7.76 38.99 -10.21
N PRO A 137 -7.98 38.60 -8.92
CA PRO A 137 -7.09 37.96 -7.92
C PRO A 137 -7.64 36.59 -7.40
N LEU A 138 -6.75 35.84 -6.75
CA LEU A 138 -6.95 34.54 -6.10
C LEU A 138 -8.22 34.46 -5.24
N HIS A 139 -9.19 33.65 -5.68
CA HIS A 139 -10.25 33.11 -4.81
C HIS A 139 -10.13 31.58 -4.78
N PHE A 140 -9.62 31.06 -3.67
CA PHE A 140 -9.72 29.64 -3.33
C PHE A 140 -11.20 29.24 -3.27
N LYS A 141 -11.63 28.31 -4.12
CA LYS A 141 -12.90 27.60 -3.95
C LYS A 141 -12.60 26.12 -3.73
N TYR A 142 -12.83 25.69 -2.49
CA TYR A 142 -13.09 24.30 -2.14
C TYR A 142 -14.36 23.84 -2.84
N TYR A 143 -14.39 22.61 -3.37
CA TYR A 143 -15.63 21.93 -3.70
C TYR A 143 -15.71 20.61 -2.93
N SER A 144 -16.75 20.52 -2.11
CA SER A 144 -17.25 19.32 -1.46
C SER A 144 -18.38 18.72 -2.30
N HIS A 145 -18.31 17.39 -2.44
CA HIS A 145 -19.27 16.43 -2.99
C HIS A 145 -19.65 16.56 -4.47
#